data_AF-F8JA12-F1
#
_entry.id   AF-F8JA12-F1
#
_cell.length_a   1.000
_cell.length_b   1.000
_cell.length_c   1.000
_cell.angle_alpha   90.00
_cell.angle_beta   90.00
_cell.angle_gamma   90.00
#
_symmetry.space_group_name_H-M   'P 1'
#
loop_
_entity.id
_entity.type
_entity.pdbx_description
1 polymer ?
#
loop_
_entity_poly.entity_id
_entity_poly.type
_entity_poly.pdbx_seq_one_letter_code
_entity_poly.pdbx_strand_id
1 'polypeptide(L)'
;MNRIAASILGITALFWIVGAKAEAAGASVEENSSPGTFKVTLDNASVADVLHALHDKYGVEVQGLDDLTDTDPVSAEYSGKLPDILSRLLRNQNFSIVRSNSRPTGILKVFIATSKASVGKGASEATTPKSSGD
;
A
#
# COMPACT_ATOMS: atom_id res chain seq x y z
N MET A 1 -26.26 -49.25 -43.05
CA MET A 1 -26.11 -49.94 -41.75
C MET A 1 -25.35 -49.04 -40.80
N ASN A 2 -26.03 -48.66 -39.72
CA ASN A 2 -25.54 -47.78 -38.65
C ASN A 2 -24.31 -48.35 -37.94
N ARG A 3 -23.59 -47.43 -37.26
CA ARG A 3 -22.72 -47.54 -36.06
C ARG A 3 -21.39 -46.80 -36.34
N ILE A 4 -20.83 -45.92 -35.50
CA ILE A 4 -20.79 -45.85 -34.03
C ILE A 4 -20.62 -44.37 -33.62
N ALA A 5 -21.33 -43.97 -32.56
CA ALA A 5 -21.19 -42.72 -31.85
C ALA A 5 -19.94 -42.72 -30.94
N ALA A 6 -19.24 -41.59 -30.82
CA ALA A 6 -18.43 -41.29 -29.64
C ALA A 6 -18.16 -39.77 -29.59
N SER A 7 -19.08 -39.03 -28.97
CA SER A 7 -18.80 -37.67 -28.51
C SER A 7 -17.76 -37.75 -27.41
N ILE A 8 -16.53 -37.30 -27.70
CA ILE A 8 -15.47 -37.20 -26.71
C ILE A 8 -15.71 -35.94 -25.90
N LEU A 9 -16.22 -36.16 -24.70
CA LEU A 9 -16.28 -35.24 -23.58
C LEU A 9 -14.84 -34.94 -23.14
N GLY A 10 -14.26 -33.82 -23.58
CA GLY A 10 -12.90 -33.39 -23.25
C GLY A 10 -12.92 -32.34 -22.13
N ILE A 11 -12.56 -32.77 -20.93
CA ILE A 11 -12.54 -32.04 -19.67
C ILE A 11 -11.60 -30.83 -19.75
N THR A 12 -12.11 -29.61 -19.73
CA THR A 12 -11.30 -28.41 -19.48
C THR A 12 -11.01 -28.35 -17.98
N ALA A 13 -9.95 -29.03 -17.55
CA ALA A 13 -9.39 -28.87 -16.23
C ALA A 13 -8.85 -27.43 -16.12
N LEU A 14 -9.65 -26.54 -15.53
CA LEU A 14 -9.20 -25.22 -15.11
C LEU A 14 -8.25 -25.46 -13.94
N PHE A 15 -6.96 -25.56 -14.28
CA PHE A 15 -5.86 -25.68 -13.33
C PHE A 15 -5.83 -24.38 -12.51
N TRP A 16 -6.59 -24.35 -11.41
CA TRP A 16 -6.42 -23.38 -10.34
C TRP A 16 -5.06 -23.70 -9.70
N ILE A 17 -4.00 -23.10 -10.23
CA ILE A 17 -2.72 -23.01 -9.53
C ILE A 17 -2.99 -22.09 -8.35
N VAL A 18 -3.49 -22.65 -7.25
CA VAL A 18 -3.24 -22.13 -5.92
C VAL A 18 -1.73 -22.28 -5.73
N GLY A 19 -1.02 -21.21 -6.06
CA GLY A 19 0.36 -21.05 -5.67
C GLY A 19 0.41 -20.96 -4.15
N ALA A 20 0.55 -22.10 -3.47
CA ALA A 20 1.15 -22.11 -2.15
C ALA A 20 2.60 -21.67 -2.34
N LYS A 21 2.85 -20.36 -2.21
CA LYS A 21 4.20 -19.82 -2.22
C LYS A 21 4.92 -20.32 -0.97
N ALA A 22 6.12 -20.87 -1.20
CA ALA A 22 7.11 -21.17 -0.18
C ALA A 22 7.24 -19.97 0.79
N GLU A 23 7.33 -20.26 2.07
CA GLU A 23 7.49 -19.31 3.18
C GLU A 23 8.89 -18.66 3.11
N ALA A 24 9.07 -17.77 2.14
CA ALA A 24 10.00 -16.68 2.26
C ALA A 24 9.25 -15.57 3.00
N ALA A 25 9.88 -15.02 4.04
CA ALA A 25 9.43 -13.80 4.69
C ALA A 25 9.01 -12.79 3.60
N GLY A 26 7.79 -12.29 3.68
CA GLY A 26 7.18 -11.63 2.54
C GLY A 26 5.92 -10.86 2.87
N ALA A 27 5.76 -9.76 2.15
CA ALA A 27 4.51 -9.02 2.10
C ALA A 27 3.72 -9.43 0.85
N SER A 28 2.45 -9.76 1.01
CA SER A 28 1.53 -10.01 -0.10
C SER A 28 0.31 -9.11 0.00
N VAL A 29 -0.15 -8.64 -1.16
CA VAL A 29 -1.37 -7.83 -1.29
C VAL A 29 -2.26 -8.44 -2.35
N GLU A 30 -3.42 -8.93 -1.96
CA GLU A 30 -4.35 -9.64 -2.83
C GLU A 30 -5.71 -8.96 -2.79
N GLU A 31 -6.35 -8.78 -3.95
CA GLU A 31 -7.76 -8.39 -3.96
C GLU A 31 -8.58 -9.60 -3.50
N ASN A 32 -9.53 -9.35 -2.58
CA ASN A 32 -10.43 -10.37 -2.07
C ASN A 32 -11.61 -10.56 -3.04
N SER A 33 -12.44 -11.57 -2.83
CA SER A 33 -13.64 -11.87 -3.63
C SER A 33 -14.67 -10.73 -3.64
N SER A 34 -14.57 -9.79 -2.69
CA SER A 34 -15.38 -8.56 -2.69
C SER A 34 -14.60 -7.43 -3.39
N PRO A 35 -15.15 -6.85 -4.48
CA PRO A 35 -14.44 -5.85 -5.26
C PRO A 35 -14.02 -4.64 -4.42
N GLY A 36 -12.77 -4.19 -4.61
CA GLY A 36 -12.20 -3.07 -3.86
C GLY A 36 -11.89 -3.37 -2.38
N THR A 37 -11.94 -4.65 -1.99
CA THR A 37 -11.45 -5.13 -0.69
C THR A 37 -10.16 -5.90 -0.91
N PHE A 38 -9.16 -5.65 -0.09
CA PHE A 38 -7.84 -6.26 -0.18
C PHE A 38 -7.52 -7.02 1.09
N LYS A 39 -6.76 -8.09 0.93
CA LYS A 39 -6.08 -8.81 1.98
C LYS A 39 -4.59 -8.48 1.88
N VAL A 40 -4.03 -7.99 2.98
CA VAL A 40 -2.59 -7.73 3.12
C VAL A 40 -2.06 -8.68 4.17
N THR A 41 -1.11 -9.51 3.79
CA THR A 41 -0.43 -10.44 4.70
C THR A 41 1.03 -10.01 4.79
N LEU A 42 1.51 -9.84 6.02
CA LEU A 42 2.91 -9.71 6.34
C LEU A 42 3.30 -11.01 7.05
N ASP A 43 4.28 -11.70 6.52
CA ASP A 43 4.93 -12.82 7.18
C ASP A 43 6.39 -12.48 7.41
N ASN A 44 6.75 -12.13 8.67
CA ASN A 44 8.07 -11.64 9.05
C ASN A 44 8.57 -10.52 8.11
N ALA A 45 7.69 -9.61 7.72
CA ALA A 45 7.95 -8.58 6.70
C ALA A 45 7.74 -7.18 7.26
N SER A 46 8.44 -6.20 6.70
CA SER A 46 8.32 -4.81 7.11
C SER A 46 7.15 -4.11 6.41
N VAL A 47 6.75 -2.95 6.92
CA VAL A 47 5.77 -2.08 6.23
C VAL A 47 6.32 -1.60 4.88
N ALA A 48 7.64 -1.43 4.75
CA ALA A 48 8.26 -1.07 3.48
C ALA A 48 8.05 -2.15 2.41
N ASP A 49 8.10 -3.44 2.80
CA ASP A 49 7.82 -4.55 1.89
C ASP A 49 6.38 -4.52 1.36
N VAL A 50 5.40 -4.16 2.20
CA VAL A 50 4.01 -3.97 1.77
C VAL A 50 3.90 -2.85 0.75
N LEU A 51 4.56 -1.72 1.01
CA LEU A 51 4.54 -0.56 0.11
C LEU A 51 5.21 -0.87 -1.24
N HIS A 52 6.31 -1.63 -1.23
CA HIS A 52 6.93 -2.16 -2.45
C HIS A 52 5.99 -3.12 -3.19
N ALA A 53 5.32 -4.04 -2.50
CA ALA A 53 4.35 -4.94 -3.12
C ALA A 53 3.18 -4.19 -3.77
N LEU A 54 2.73 -3.07 -3.16
CA LEU A 54 1.72 -2.19 -3.74
C LEU A 54 2.20 -1.45 -4.99
N HIS A 55 3.45 -1.01 -4.99
CA HIS A 55 4.08 -0.40 -6.14
C HIS A 55 4.18 -1.40 -7.30
N ASP A 56 4.78 -2.56 -7.05
CA ASP A 56 5.04 -3.59 -8.07
C ASP A 56 3.74 -4.13 -8.68
N LYS A 57 2.77 -4.49 -7.82
CA LYS A 57 1.54 -5.16 -8.27
C LYS A 57 0.48 -4.22 -8.82
N TYR A 58 0.35 -3.02 -8.27
CA TYR A 58 -0.76 -2.10 -8.58
C TYR A 58 -0.31 -0.74 -9.09
N GLY A 59 1.00 -0.50 -9.25
CA GLY A 59 1.55 0.76 -9.74
C GLY A 59 1.27 1.93 -8.80
N VAL A 60 1.09 1.67 -7.50
CA VAL A 60 0.94 2.73 -6.49
C VAL A 60 2.29 3.43 -6.34
N GLU A 61 2.32 4.74 -6.54
CA GLU A 61 3.56 5.47 -6.32
C GLU A 61 3.81 5.62 -4.81
N VAL A 62 5.05 5.41 -4.37
CA VAL A 62 5.44 5.57 -2.97
C VAL A 62 6.62 6.53 -2.90
N GLN A 63 6.55 7.53 -2.03
CA GLN A 63 7.62 8.51 -1.78
C GLN A 63 7.93 8.59 -0.29
N GLY A 64 9.21 8.80 0.05
CA GLY A 64 9.67 8.88 1.44
C GLY A 64 9.79 7.53 2.16
N LEU A 65 10.01 6.44 1.42
CA LEU A 65 10.24 5.11 2.02
C LEU A 65 11.41 5.12 3.01
N ASP A 66 12.47 5.87 2.68
CA ASP A 66 13.66 6.05 3.54
C ASP A 66 13.35 6.80 4.85
N ASP A 67 12.19 7.45 4.95
CA ASP A 67 11.77 8.23 6.12
C ASP A 67 10.94 7.41 7.13
N LEU A 68 10.72 6.11 6.86
CA LEU A 68 10.05 5.20 7.79
C LEU A 68 10.89 4.99 9.05
N THR A 69 10.27 5.21 10.20
CA THR A 69 10.93 5.09 11.51
C THR A 69 10.76 3.72 12.17
N ASP A 70 9.86 2.89 11.65
CA ASP A 70 9.52 1.56 12.17
C ASP A 70 9.51 0.56 10.99
N THR A 71 10.65 -0.08 10.78
CA THR A 71 10.87 -1.06 9.70
C THR A 71 11.07 -2.47 10.24
N ASP A 72 10.77 -2.70 11.51
CA ASP A 72 10.91 -4.01 12.12
C ASP A 72 9.96 -5.01 11.42
N PRO A 73 10.43 -6.22 11.10
CA PRO A 73 9.61 -7.23 10.47
C PRO A 73 8.50 -7.67 11.44
N VAL A 74 7.27 -7.73 10.93
CA VAL A 74 6.11 -8.17 11.68
C VAL A 74 5.36 -9.26 10.92
N SER A 75 4.66 -10.12 11.66
CA SER A 75 3.68 -11.04 11.09
C SER A 75 2.28 -10.56 11.44
N ALA A 76 1.50 -10.18 10.43
CA ALA A 76 0.17 -9.64 10.60
C ALA A 76 -0.69 -9.82 9.35
N GLU A 77 -2.01 -9.91 9.54
CA GLU A 77 -2.97 -9.97 8.45
C GLU A 77 -4.00 -8.85 8.58
N TYR A 78 -4.24 -8.13 7.50
CA TYR A 78 -5.23 -7.07 7.40
C TYR A 78 -6.19 -7.34 6.25
N SER A 79 -7.47 -7.08 6.45
CA SER A 79 -8.50 -7.18 5.41
C SER A 79 -9.38 -5.94 5.42
N GLY A 80 -9.70 -5.42 4.23
CA GLY A 80 -10.52 -4.22 4.11
C GLY A 80 -10.16 -3.37 2.90
N LYS A 81 -10.60 -2.11 2.90
CA LYS A 81 -10.20 -1.15 1.86
C LYS A 81 -8.75 -0.76 2.07
N LEU A 82 -7.97 -0.72 0.99
CA LEU A 82 -6.53 -0.45 1.07
C LEU A 82 -6.17 0.87 1.79
N PRO A 83 -6.90 1.99 1.62
CA PRO A 83 -6.64 3.21 2.40
C PRO A 83 -6.77 3.01 3.92
N ASP A 84 -7.70 2.16 4.36
CA ASP A 84 -7.90 1.87 5.79
C ASP A 84 -6.77 0.98 6.32
N ILE A 85 -6.39 -0.04 5.56
CA ILE A 85 -5.26 -0.91 5.89
C ILE A 85 -3.97 -0.10 6.02
N LEU A 86 -3.67 0.77 5.05
CA LEU A 86 -2.51 1.66 5.11
C LEU A 86 -2.55 2.59 6.32
N SER A 87 -3.73 3.10 6.69
CA SER A 87 -3.88 3.94 7.88
C SER A 87 -3.54 3.21 9.18
N ARG A 88 -3.77 1.89 9.24
CA ARG A 88 -3.40 1.06 10.40
C ARG A 88 -1.93 0.67 10.41
N LEU A 89 -1.38 0.34 9.24
CA LEU A 89 0.04 0.00 9.06
C LEU A 89 0.94 1.20 9.35
N LEU A 90 0.57 2.38 8.82
CA LEU A 90 1.33 3.61 8.95
C LEU A 90 0.85 4.49 10.13
N ARG A 91 0.10 3.94 11.09
CA ARG A 91 -0.53 4.72 12.18
C ARG A 91 0.45 5.54 13.03
N ASN A 92 1.70 5.10 13.10
CA ASN A 92 2.78 5.76 13.85
C ASN A 92 3.72 6.57 12.95
N GLN A 93 3.43 6.65 11.65
CA GLN A 93 4.22 7.36 10.66
C GLN A 93 3.51 8.66 10.27
N ASN A 94 4.27 9.66 9.84
CA ASN A 94 3.69 10.86 9.23
C ASN A 94 3.47 10.57 7.74
N PHE A 95 2.22 10.35 7.32
CA PHE A 95 1.92 9.95 5.95
C PHE A 95 0.70 10.68 5.37
N SER A 96 0.59 10.65 4.05
CA SER A 96 -0.56 11.14 3.29
C SER A 96 -0.86 10.20 2.12
N ILE A 97 -2.15 9.97 1.86
CA ILE A 97 -2.62 9.11 0.77
C ILE A 97 -3.36 9.95 -0.26
N VAL A 98 -2.88 9.92 -1.50
CA VAL A 98 -3.61 10.48 -2.65
C VAL A 98 -4.55 9.41 -3.18
N ARG A 99 -5.85 9.69 -3.10
CA ARG A 99 -6.91 8.79 -3.56
C ARG A 99 -7.14 8.92 -5.06
N SER A 100 -7.60 7.84 -5.68
CA SER A 100 -8.06 7.85 -7.07
C SER A 100 -9.27 6.92 -7.23
N ASN A 101 -10.32 7.43 -7.88
CA ASN A 101 -11.51 6.64 -8.20
C ASN A 101 -11.33 5.77 -9.46
N SER A 102 -10.24 5.97 -10.20
CA SER A 102 -9.97 5.24 -11.46
C SER A 102 -9.13 3.99 -11.25
N ARG A 103 -8.69 3.70 -10.02
CA ARG A 103 -7.86 2.53 -9.68
C ARG A 103 -8.61 1.58 -8.74
N PRO A 104 -8.48 0.25 -8.91
CA PRO A 104 -9.15 -0.72 -8.05
C PRO A 104 -8.70 -0.62 -6.59
N THR A 105 -7.45 -0.21 -6.36
CA THR A 105 -6.89 0.04 -5.02
C THR A 105 -7.46 1.28 -4.33
N GLY A 106 -8.11 2.18 -5.07
CA GLY A 106 -8.55 3.48 -4.57
C GLY A 106 -7.41 4.47 -4.30
N ILE A 107 -6.16 4.10 -4.64
CA ILE A 107 -4.95 4.85 -4.25
C ILE A 107 -4.08 5.10 -5.48
N LEU A 108 -3.67 6.36 -5.62
CA LEU A 108 -2.71 6.79 -6.64
C LEU A 108 -1.29 6.78 -6.07
N LYS A 109 -1.10 7.43 -4.92
CA LYS A 109 0.21 7.71 -4.33
C LYS A 109 0.16 7.71 -2.81
N VAL A 110 1.25 7.26 -2.18
CA VAL A 110 1.49 7.34 -0.75
C VAL A 110 2.74 8.18 -0.53
N PHE A 111 2.62 9.21 0.32
CA PHE A 111 3.74 10.04 0.75
C PHE A 111 4.01 9.77 2.22
N ILE A 112 5.26 9.49 2.57
CA ILE A 112 5.75 9.44 3.94
C ILE A 112 6.64 10.67 4.11
N ALA A 113 6.44 11.40 5.20
CA ALA A 113 7.22 12.59 5.51
C ALA A 113 8.06 12.32 6.75
N THR A 114 9.28 12.87 6.77
CA THR A 114 10.04 12.94 8.01
C THR A 114 9.27 13.77 9.03
N SER A 115 9.23 13.30 10.26
CA SER A 115 8.89 14.12 11.42
C SER A 115 9.98 15.15 11.75
N LYS A 116 10.82 15.59 10.79
CA LYS A 116 11.60 16.81 11.00
C LYS A 116 10.59 17.94 10.95
N ALA A 117 10.20 18.39 12.14
CA ALA A 117 9.59 19.68 12.33
C ALA A 117 10.37 20.68 11.48
N SER A 118 9.75 21.15 10.40
CA SER A 118 10.10 22.44 9.86
C SER A 118 9.69 23.43 10.95
N VAL A 119 10.56 23.61 11.95
CA VAL A 119 10.60 24.84 12.72
C VAL A 119 10.88 25.90 11.67
N GLY A 120 9.80 26.48 11.17
CA GLY A 120 9.85 27.65 10.34
C GLY A 120 10.61 28.69 11.13
N LYS A 121 11.90 28.83 10.82
CA LYS A 121 12.68 30.03 11.10
C LYS A 121 12.16 31.13 10.16
N GLY A 122 10.87 31.43 10.27
CA GLY A 122 10.30 32.68 9.82
C GLY A 122 10.57 33.66 10.94
N ALA A 123 11.69 34.36 10.83
CA ALA A 123 11.93 35.56 11.61
C ALA A 123 10.72 36.48 11.45
N SER A 124 9.87 36.56 12.48
CA SER A 124 9.09 37.79 12.70
C SER A 124 10.11 38.83 13.16
N GLU A 125 10.80 39.41 12.18
CA GLU A 125 11.50 40.67 12.35
C GLU A 125 10.42 41.72 12.61
N ALA A 126 10.12 41.92 13.89
CA ALA A 126 9.33 43.05 14.35
C ALA A 126 10.18 44.31 14.17
N THR A 127 10.20 44.85 12.95
CA THR A 127 10.74 46.19 12.69
C THR A 127 9.83 47.19 13.41
N THR A 128 10.26 47.58 14.59
CA THR A 128 9.70 48.69 15.35
C THR A 128 9.95 49.97 14.56
N PRO A 129 8.93 50.75 14.14
CA PRO A 129 9.20 52.08 13.62
C PRO A 129 9.73 52.95 14.76
N LYS A 130 11.00 53.35 14.63
CA LYS A 130 11.61 54.41 15.42
C LYS A 130 10.85 55.71 15.16
N SER A 131 10.01 56.10 16.12
CA SER A 131 9.43 57.44 16.17
C SER A 131 10.55 58.43 16.48
N SER A 132 11.00 59.17 15.46
CA SER A 132 11.78 60.39 15.63
C SER A 132 10.79 61.55 15.72
N GLY A 133 10.97 62.39 16.74
CA GLY A 133 10.08 63.50 17.04
C GLY A 133 10.12 64.64 16.03
N ASP A 134 9.09 65.47 16.14
CA ASP A 134 9.16 66.92 16.16
C ASP A 134 8.23 67.39 17.31
#